data_AF-A0A380HIS1-F1
#
_entry.id   AF-A0A380HIS1-F1
#
_cell.length_a   1.000
_cell.length_b   1.000
_cell.length_c   1.000
_cell.angle_alpha   90.00
_cell.angle_beta   90.00
_cell.angle_gamma   90.00
#
_symmetry.space_group_name_H-M   'P 1'
#
loop_
_entity.id
_entity.type
_entity.pdbx_description
1 polymer ?
#
loop_
_entity_poly.entity_id
_entity_poly.type
_entity_poly.pdbx_seq_one_letter_code
_entity_poly.pdbx_strand_id
1 'polypeptide(L)'
;MKKLFLVDLLNLFFIALGYLIIIAILLFSFDLLEIKTTGSVFLIALSQITFVNIFSNSVFNGLFTLFLIISSLIFIYKSIDLYI
;
A
#
# COMPACT_ATOMS: atom_id res chain seq x y z
N MET A 1 27.44 4.84 -6.47
CA MET A 1 26.41 4.22 -5.60
C MET A 1 25.00 4.80 -5.77
N LYS A 2 24.81 6.08 -6.13
CA LYS A 2 23.47 6.68 -6.34
C LYS A 2 22.57 5.98 -7.38
N LYS A 3 23.13 5.39 -8.45
CA LYS A 3 22.36 4.62 -9.44
C LYS A 3 21.77 3.33 -8.85
N LEU A 4 22.43 2.72 -7.87
CA LEU A 4 21.93 1.51 -7.19
C LEU A 4 20.75 1.85 -6.26
N PHE A 5 20.83 2.98 -5.55
CA PHE A 5 19.75 3.45 -4.68
C PHE A 5 18.41 3.61 -5.40
N LEU A 6 18.41 4.28 -6.56
CA LEU A 6 17.19 4.49 -7.34
C LEU A 6 16.62 3.17 -7.89
N VAL A 7 17.49 2.25 -8.31
CA VAL A 7 17.08 0.93 -8.81
C VAL A 7 16.52 0.07 -7.69
N ASP A 8 17.15 0.05 -6.50
CA ASP A 8 16.67 -0.69 -5.34
C ASP A 8 15.32 -0.15 -4.85
N LEU A 9 15.17 1.17 -4.80
CA LEU A 9 13.92 1.82 -4.41
C LEU A 9 12.79 1.49 -5.40
N LEU A 10 13.07 1.56 -6.70
CA LEU A 10 12.10 1.19 -7.74
C LEU A 10 11.73 -0.29 -7.64
N ASN A 11 12.69 -1.18 -7.42
CA ASN A 11 12.41 -2.60 -7.22
C ASN A 11 11.51 -2.84 -6.01
N LEU A 12 11.81 -2.23 -4.86
CA LEU A 12 10.97 -2.31 -3.66
C LEU A 12 9.57 -1.75 -3.91
N PHE A 13 9.46 -0.63 -4.63
CA PHE A 13 8.18 -0.04 -5.00
C PHE A 13 7.36 -0.99 -5.89
N PHE A 14 7.98 -1.60 -6.92
CA PHE A 14 7.29 -2.56 -7.79
C PHE A 14 6.85 -3.83 -7.04
N ILE A 15 7.68 -4.32 -6.11
CA ILE A 15 7.31 -5.46 -5.25
C ILE A 15 6.10 -5.10 -4.39
N ALA A 16 6.14 -3.94 -3.71
CA ALA A 16 5.02 -3.46 -2.91
C ALA A 16 3.74 -3.26 -3.74
N LEU A 17 3.87 -2.77 -4.97
CA LEU A 17 2.77 -2.57 -5.90
C LEU A 17 2.18 -3.93 -6.35
N GLY A 18 3.03 -4.92 -6.60
CA GLY A 18 2.60 -6.29 -6.88
C GLY A 18 1.78 -6.89 -5.73
N TYR A 19 2.26 -6.76 -4.48
CA TYR A 19 1.51 -7.20 -3.30
C TYR A 19 0.19 -6.44 -3.13
N LEU A 20 0.16 -5.14 -3.38
CA LEU A 20 -1.07 -4.36 -3.34
C LEU A 20 -2.11 -4.90 -4.33
N ILE A 21 -1.71 -5.23 -5.56
CA ILE A 21 -2.62 -5.78 -6.57
C ILE A 21 -3.20 -7.12 -6.09
N ILE A 22 -2.34 -8.02 -5.57
CA ILE A 22 -2.78 -9.34 -5.08
C ILE A 22 -3.77 -9.19 -3.93
N ILE A 23 -3.46 -8.32 -2.96
CA ILE A 23 -4.32 -8.07 -1.79
C ILE A 23 -5.64 -7.42 -2.24
N ALA A 24 -5.60 -6.49 -3.19
CA ALA A 24 -6.80 -5.86 -3.75
C ALA A 24 -7.71 -6.89 -4.44
N ILE A 25 -7.15 -7.81 -5.23
CA ILE A 25 -7.93 -8.88 -5.89
C ILE A 25 -8.55 -9.83 -4.86
N LEU A 26 -7.80 -10.20 -3.82
CA LEU A 26 -8.31 -11.04 -2.72
C LEU A 26 -9.48 -10.37 -1.99
N LEU A 27 -9.31 -9.11 -1.61
CA LEU A 27 -10.34 -8.35 -0.91
C LEU A 27 -11.57 -8.11 -1.79
N PHE A 28 -11.37 -7.84 -3.08
CA PHE A 28 -12.47 -7.78 -4.04
C PHE A 28 -13.23 -9.10 -4.11
N SER A 29 -12.51 -10.23 -4.14
CA SER A 29 -13.12 -11.57 -4.17
C SER A 29 -13.93 -11.85 -2.90
N PHE A 30 -13.44 -11.41 -1.73
CA PHE A 30 -14.19 -11.52 -0.47
C PHE A 30 -15.40 -10.61 -0.43
N ASP A 31 -15.30 -9.40 -0.97
CA ASP A 31 -16.42 -8.45 -1.06
C ASP A 31 -17.54 -8.99 -1.96
N LEU A 32 -17.19 -9.61 -3.09
CA LEU A 32 -18.15 -10.30 -3.98
C LEU A 32 -18.89 -11.46 -3.29
N LEU A 33 -18.26 -12.09 -2.30
CA LEU A 33 -18.83 -13.19 -1.53
C LEU A 33 -19.45 -12.72 -0.19
N GLU A 34 -19.53 -11.40 0.04
CA GLU A 34 -20.00 -10.76 1.27
C GLU A 34 -19.24 -11.21 2.54
N ILE A 35 -18.01 -11.70 2.38
CA ILE A 35 -17.17 -12.18 3.48
C ILE A 35 -16.44 -11.00 4.12
N LYS A 36 -16.88 -10.61 5.32
CA LYS A 36 -16.21 -9.57 6.11
C LYS A 36 -15.00 -10.15 6.86
N THR A 37 -13.81 -9.67 6.54
CA THR A 37 -12.56 -10.05 7.23
C THR A 37 -12.09 -8.94 8.16
N THR A 38 -11.35 -9.28 9.22
CA THR A 38 -10.71 -8.29 10.10
C THR A 38 -9.80 -7.33 9.33
N GLY A 39 -9.13 -7.82 8.28
CA GLY A 39 -8.35 -7.01 7.35
C GLY A 39 -9.20 -5.98 6.59
N SER A 40 -10.36 -6.36 6.06
CA SER A 40 -11.27 -5.41 5.40
C SER A 40 -11.78 -4.32 6.34
N VAL A 41 -12.08 -4.66 7.60
CA VAL A 41 -12.50 -3.68 8.62
C VAL A 41 -11.38 -2.70 8.95
N PHE A 42 -10.14 -3.18 9.11
CA PHE A 42 -8.97 -2.32 9.30
C PHE A 42 -8.79 -1.35 8.13
N LEU A 43 -8.96 -1.81 6.89
CA LEU A 43 -8.82 -0.97 5.70
C LEU A 43 -9.93 0.06 5.59
N ILE A 44 -11.16 -0.28 5.97
CA ILE A 44 -12.25 0.70 6.06
C ILE A 44 -11.94 1.76 7.12
N ALA A 45 -11.42 1.38 8.28
CA ALA A 45 -10.99 2.35 9.30
C ALA A 45 -9.85 3.25 8.77
N LEU A 46 -8.86 2.66 8.09
CA LEU A 46 -7.76 3.40 7.48
C LEU A 46 -8.25 4.34 6.37
N SER A 47 -9.31 3.96 5.65
CA SER A 47 -9.96 4.80 4.63
C SER A 47 -10.49 6.13 5.20
N GLN A 48 -10.87 6.17 6.47
CA GLN A 48 -11.38 7.39 7.11
C GLN A 48 -10.29 8.45 7.34
N ILE A 49 -9.03 8.03 7.39
CA ILE A 49 -7.85 8.90 7.57
C ILE A 49 -7.25 9.26 6.20
N THR A 50 -7.81 8.73 5.11
CA THR A 50 -7.29 8.91 3.76
C THR A 50 -7.58 10.32 3.27
N PHE A 51 -6.53 11.07 2.94
CA PHE A 51 -6.66 12.44 2.42
C PHE A 51 -7.24 12.51 1.00
N VAL A 52 -7.11 11.43 0.21
CA VAL A 52 -7.55 11.40 -1.19
C VAL A 52 -8.39 10.15 -1.44
N ASN A 53 -9.70 10.33 -1.64
CA ASN A 53 -10.61 9.26 -2.01
C ASN A 53 -10.62 9.08 -3.53
N ILE A 54 -9.76 8.19 -4.04
CA ILE A 54 -9.61 7.92 -5.47
C ILE A 54 -10.66 6.88 -5.93
N PHE A 55 -10.99 5.93 -5.07
CA PHE A 55 -11.88 4.83 -5.36
C PHE A 55 -13.26 5.04 -4.74
N SER A 56 -14.30 4.51 -5.39
CA SER A 56 -15.67 4.53 -4.85
C SER A 56 -15.84 3.60 -3.64
N ASN A 57 -15.05 2.53 -3.56
CA ASN A 57 -15.09 1.58 -2.45
C ASN A 57 -14.00 1.92 -1.42
N SER A 58 -14.43 2.06 -0.16
CA SER A 58 -13.61 2.49 0.98
C SER A 58 -12.46 1.55 1.28
N VAL A 59 -12.60 0.24 1.06
CA VAL A 59 -11.53 -0.75 1.26
C VAL A 59 -10.33 -0.42 0.37
N PHE A 60 -10.57 -0.06 -0.90
CA PHE A 60 -9.48 0.30 -1.83
C PHE A 60 -8.82 1.62 -1.47
N ASN A 61 -9.57 2.62 -0.99
CA ASN A 61 -8.98 3.84 -0.45
C ASN A 61 -8.07 3.54 0.75
N GLY A 62 -8.50 2.65 1.65
CA GLY A 62 -7.68 2.15 2.75
C GLY A 62 -6.40 1.45 2.28
N LEU A 63 -6.49 0.57 1.29
CA LEU A 63 -5.33 -0.12 0.71
C LEU A 63 -4.34 0.86 0.09
N PHE A 64 -4.85 1.85 -0.65
CA PHE A 64 -4.03 2.87 -1.27
C PHE A 64 -3.28 3.70 -0.21
N THR A 65 -3.96 4.08 0.87
CA THR A 65 -3.32 4.78 2.00
C THR A 65 -2.25 3.93 2.67
N LEU A 66 -2.52 2.65 2.91
CA LEU A 66 -1.53 1.71 3.45
C LEU A 66 -0.28 1.66 2.56
N PHE A 67 -0.48 1.60 1.24
CA PHE A 67 0.61 1.56 0.28
C PHE A 67 1.45 2.83 0.27
N LEU A 68 0.81 4.00 0.34
CA LEU A 68 1.54 5.27 0.45
C LEU A 68 2.36 5.34 1.73
N ILE A 69 1.81 4.90 2.86
CA ILE A 69 2.51 4.87 4.15
C ILE A 69 3.73 3.95 4.05
N ILE A 70 3.56 2.71 3.58
CA ILE A 70 4.66 1.75 3.45
C ILE A 70 5.72 2.26 2.48
N SER A 71 5.32 2.78 1.32
CA SER A 71 6.26 3.31 0.33
C SER A 71 7.05 4.50 0.86
N SER A 72 6.39 5.39 1.61
CA SER A 72 7.06 6.54 2.26
C SER A 72 8.04 6.09 3.33
N LEU A 73 7.68 5.10 4.16
CA LEU A 73 8.57 4.53 5.17
C LEU A 73 9.80 3.88 4.54
N ILE A 74 9.62 3.11 3.46
CA ILE A 74 10.74 2.50 2.72
C ILE A 74 11.66 3.58 2.15
N PHE A 75 11.09 4.65 1.58
CA PHE A 75 11.87 5.76 1.05
C PHE A 75 12.69 6.45 2.13
N ILE A 76 12.07 6.75 3.28
CA ILE A 76 12.76 7.37 4.43
C ILE A 76 13.87 6.46 4.94
N TYR A 77 13.56 5.18 5.17
CA TYR A 77 14.54 4.20 5.67
C TYR A 77 15.74 4.10 4.74
N LYS A 78 15.51 3.94 3.43
CA LYS A 78 16.60 3.82 2.46
C LYS A 78 17.37 5.14 2.33
N SER A 79 16.70 6.27 2.47
CA SER A 79 17.37 7.59 2.49
C SER A 79 18.31 7.69 3.69
N ILE A 80 17.86 7.32 4.89
CA ILE A 80 18.70 7.31 6.11
C ILE A 80 19.92 6.39 5.93
N ASP A 81 19.73 5.17 5.40
CA ASP A 81 20.79 4.20 5.08
C ASP A 81 21.85 4.76 4.11
N LEU A 82 21.50 5.77 3.29
CA LEU A 82 22.44 6.37 2.35
C LEU A 82 23.25 7.53 2.95
N TYR A 83 22.81 8.10 4.07
CA TYR A 83 23.41 9.26 4.74
C TYR A 83 24.11 8.93 6.06
N ILE A 84 23.90 7.74 6.62
CA ILE A 84 24.62 7.18 7.78
C ILE A 84 25.73 6.26 7.26
#